data_AF-A0A5A7ZPX6-F1
#
_entry.id   AF-A0A5A7ZPX6-F1
#
_cell.length_a   1.000
_cell.length_b   1.000
_cell.length_c   1.000
_cell.angle_alpha   90.00
_cell.angle_beta   90.00
_cell.angle_gamma   90.00
#
_symmetry.space_group_name_H-M   'P 1'
#
loop_
_entity.id
_entity.type
_entity.pdbx_description
1 polymer ?
#
loop_
_entity_poly.entity_id
_entity_poly.type
_entity_poly.pdbx_seq_one_letter_code
_entity_poly.pdbx_strand_id
1 'polypeptide(L)'
;MTQSLTGIDALRAERSALVAEAEALLARSRARPAMEQAIALYGRAEQLAREEQLRLLATLKSRTTPRALGANSWVEFVAGQLAVSHDDARLMLRDIDALGP
;
A
#
# COMPACT_ATOMS: atom_id res chain seq x y z
N MET A 1 -2.37 10.83 16.34
CA MET A 1 -2.45 12.12 15.62
C MET A 1 -3.04 11.83 14.26
N THR A 2 -4.00 12.61 13.76
CA THR A 2 -4.59 12.43 12.43
C THR A 2 -3.47 12.33 11.38
N GLN A 3 -3.16 11.13 10.88
CA GLN A 3 -2.33 11.01 9.69
C GLN A 3 -3.07 11.75 8.58
N SER A 4 -2.51 12.88 8.15
CA SER A 4 -3.16 13.71 7.14
C SER A 4 -3.13 12.98 5.81
N LEU A 5 -4.20 13.14 5.02
CA LEU A 5 -4.26 12.62 3.65
C LEU A 5 -3.03 13.06 2.83
N THR A 6 -2.44 14.22 3.16
CA THR A 6 -1.18 14.73 2.62
C THR A 6 0.00 13.76 2.77
N GLY A 7 0.12 13.05 3.90
CA GLY A 7 1.18 12.05 4.09
C GLY A 7 0.99 10.82 3.21
N ILE A 8 -0.27 10.44 2.94
CA ILE A 8 -0.61 9.34 2.04
C ILE A 8 -0.34 9.74 0.59
N ASP A 9 -0.68 10.97 0.21
CA ASP A 9 -0.41 11.50 -1.14
C ASP A 9 1.10 11.57 -1.43
N ALA A 10 1.92 11.87 -0.42
CA ALA A 10 3.38 11.84 -0.55
C ALA A 10 3.91 10.44 -0.87
N LEU A 11 3.42 9.40 -0.17
CA LEU A 11 3.78 7.99 -0.45
C LEU A 11 3.39 7.60 -1.88
N ARG A 12 2.20 8.03 -2.33
CA ARG A 12 1.74 7.78 -3.71
C ARG A 12 2.66 8.43 -4.73
N ALA A 13 3.02 9.70 -4.52
CA ALA A 13 3.90 10.44 -5.41
C ALA A 13 5.31 9.81 -5.49
N GLU A 14 5.88 9.44 -4.34
CA GLU A 14 7.19 8.76 -4.29
C GLU A 14 7.14 7.41 -5.00
N ARG A 15 6.11 6.59 -4.75
CA ARG A 15 5.91 5.32 -5.47
C ARG A 15 5.88 5.52 -6.99
N SER A 16 5.08 6.47 -7.46
CA SER A 16 4.96 6.76 -8.89
C SER A 16 6.28 7.21 -9.51
N ALA A 17 7.09 7.99 -8.78
CA ALA A 17 8.42 8.40 -9.24
C ALA A 17 9.37 7.20 -9.38
N LEU A 18 9.38 6.28 -8.41
CA LEU A 18 10.22 5.07 -8.45
C LEU A 18 9.88 4.15 -9.62
N VAL A 19 8.58 3.97 -9.90
CA VAL A 19 8.11 3.19 -11.06
C VAL A 19 8.58 3.84 -12.36
N ALA A 20 8.39 5.17 -12.50
CA ALA A 20 8.82 5.89 -13.69
C ALA A 20 10.36 5.83 -13.89
N GLU A 21 11.12 5.89 -12.81
CA GLU A 21 12.58 5.72 -12.86
C GLU A 21 12.99 4.32 -13.32
N ALA A 22 12.35 3.28 -12.78
CA ALA A 22 12.59 1.90 -13.17
C ALA A 22 12.27 1.66 -14.66
N GLU A 23 11.14 2.18 -15.13
CA GLU A 23 10.74 2.09 -16.54
C GLU A 23 11.70 2.85 -17.46
N ALA A 24 12.10 4.06 -17.08
CA ALA A 24 13.07 4.86 -17.83
C ALA A 24 14.43 4.16 -17.90
N LEU A 25 14.86 3.50 -16.82
CA LEU A 25 16.10 2.73 -16.77
C LEU A 25 16.05 1.54 -17.73
N LEU A 26 14.97 0.76 -17.72
CA LEU A 26 14.77 -0.39 -18.61
C LEU A 26 14.60 -0.01 -20.08
N ALA A 27 14.03 1.17 -20.35
CA ALA A 27 13.96 1.74 -21.70
C ALA A 27 15.33 2.13 -22.24
N ARG A 28 16.24 2.59 -21.37
CA ARG A 28 17.62 2.98 -21.73
C ARG A 28 18.56 1.79 -21.86
N SER A 29 18.43 0.79 -20.99
CA SER A 29 19.34 -0.35 -20.96
C SER A 29 18.67 -1.60 -20.39
N ARG A 30 18.84 -2.72 -21.10
CA ARG A 30 18.47 -4.06 -20.63
C ARG A 30 19.68 -4.89 -20.19
N ALA A 31 20.81 -4.23 -19.93
CA ALA A 31 21.95 -4.90 -19.34
C ALA A 31 21.63 -5.36 -17.91
N ARG A 32 22.26 -6.45 -17.47
CA ARG A 32 22.04 -7.03 -16.14
C ARG A 32 22.09 -5.99 -14.99
N PRO A 33 23.05 -5.06 -14.92
CA PRO A 33 23.07 -4.07 -13.83
C PRO A 33 21.86 -3.15 -13.82
N ALA A 34 21.38 -2.74 -15.00
CA ALA A 34 20.19 -1.89 -15.13
C ALA A 34 18.92 -2.65 -14.71
N MET A 35 18.83 -3.95 -15.02
CA MET A 35 17.73 -4.80 -14.58
C MET A 35 17.73 -5.00 -13.07
N GLU A 36 18.89 -5.26 -12.45
CA GLU A 36 19.02 -5.42 -11.00
C GLU A 36 18.60 -4.13 -10.26
N GLN A 37 19.01 -2.97 -10.77
CA GLN A 37 18.59 -1.69 -10.22
C GLN A 37 17.09 -1.42 -10.42
N ALA A 38 16.52 -1.75 -11.58
CA ALA A 38 15.07 -1.62 -11.81
C ALA A 38 14.26 -2.52 -10.85
N ILE A 39 14.72 -3.74 -10.57
CA ILE A 39 14.10 -4.63 -9.59
C ILE A 39 14.11 -4.00 -8.19
N ALA A 40 15.22 -3.39 -7.77
CA ALA A 40 15.30 -2.70 -6.48
C ALA A 40 14.31 -1.52 -6.39
N LEU A 41 14.18 -0.73 -7.47
CA LEU A 41 13.22 0.37 -7.55
C LEU A 41 11.77 -0.13 -7.46
N TYR A 42 11.42 -1.19 -8.19
CA TYR A 42 10.09 -1.81 -8.10
C TYR A 42 9.81 -2.39 -6.71
N GLY A 43 10.80 -3.05 -6.09
CA GLY A 43 10.66 -3.57 -4.73
C GLY A 43 10.42 -2.45 -3.71
N ARG A 44 11.08 -1.29 -3.87
CA ARG A 44 10.81 -0.12 -3.01
C ARG A 44 9.42 0.47 -3.29
N ALA A 45 9.01 0.57 -4.54
CA ALA A 45 7.67 1.04 -4.91
C ALA A 45 6.57 0.14 -4.32
N GLU A 46 6.77 -1.18 -4.31
CA GLU A 46 5.84 -2.13 -3.67
C GLU A 46 5.72 -1.88 -2.16
N GLN A 47 6.84 -1.65 -1.46
CA GLN A 47 6.83 -1.31 -0.04
C GLN A 47 6.03 -0.04 0.25
N LEU A 48 6.20 1.00 -0.57
CA LEU A 48 5.44 2.25 -0.44
C LEU A 48 3.95 2.05 -0.75
N ALA A 49 3.61 1.24 -1.76
CA ALA A 49 2.23 0.90 -2.08
C ALA A 49 1.55 0.19 -0.91
N ARG A 50 2.26 -0.76 -0.29
CA ARG A 50 1.81 -1.49 0.88
C ARG A 50 1.55 -0.55 2.06
N GLU A 51 2.47 0.37 2.32
CA GLU A 51 2.33 1.37 3.38
C GLU A 51 1.16 2.34 3.11
N GLU A 52 1.04 2.86 1.89
CA GLU A 52 -0.08 3.70 1.46
C GLU A 52 -1.42 3.01 1.73
N GLN A 53 -1.54 1.75 1.31
CA GLN A 53 -2.75 0.94 1.50
C GLN A 53 -3.10 0.76 2.98
N LEU A 54 -2.10 0.46 3.83
CA LEU A 54 -2.33 0.31 5.28
C LEU A 54 -2.79 1.63 5.91
N ARG A 55 -2.17 2.76 5.54
CA ARG A 55 -2.56 4.08 6.06
C ARG A 55 -3.95 4.53 5.58
N LEU A 56 -4.33 4.19 4.34
CA LEU A 56 -5.69 4.42 3.82
C LEU A 56 -6.72 3.61 4.59
N LEU A 57 -6.45 2.31 4.84
CA LEU A 57 -7.33 1.46 5.63
C LEU A 57 -7.42 1.91 7.09
N ALA A 58 -6.32 2.34 7.70
CA ALA A 58 -6.31 2.92 9.04
C ALA A 58 -7.19 4.18 9.10
N THR A 59 -7.04 5.08 8.11
CA THR A 59 -7.86 6.29 7.97
C THR A 59 -9.33 5.95 7.82
N LEU A 60 -9.67 4.98 6.96
CA LEU A 60 -11.04 4.51 6.79
C LEU A 60 -11.60 3.95 8.10
N LYS A 61 -10.86 3.06 8.77
CA LYS A 61 -11.23 2.44 10.06
C LYS A 61 -11.48 3.45 11.17
N SER A 62 -10.75 4.58 11.16
CA SER A 62 -10.96 5.67 12.13
C SER A 62 -12.21 6.51 11.88
N ARG A 63 -12.77 6.48 10.66
CA ARG A 63 -13.85 7.37 10.22
C ARG A 63 -15.19 6.66 10.00
N THR A 64 -15.18 5.33 9.90
CA THR A 64 -16.38 4.55 9.62
C THR A 64 -16.36 3.20 10.34
N THR A 65 -17.43 2.43 10.17
CA THR A 65 -17.55 1.06 10.68
C THR A 65 -17.74 0.11 9.50
N PRO A 66 -17.40 -1.19 9.63
CA PRO A 66 -17.58 -2.13 8.53
C PRO A 66 -19.05 -2.24 8.12
N ARG A 67 -19.98 -2.12 9.07
CA ARG A 67 -21.42 -2.17 8.82
C ARG A 67 -21.91 -1.00 7.97
N ALA A 68 -21.35 0.20 8.16
CA ALA A 68 -21.65 1.36 7.32
C ALA A 68 -21.12 1.20 5.87
N LEU A 69 -20.20 0.25 5.66
CA LEU A 69 -19.67 -0.15 4.35
C LEU A 69 -20.36 -1.41 3.79
N GLY A 70 -21.40 -1.92 4.45
CA GLY A 70 -22.13 -3.12 4.02
C GLY A 70 -21.45 -4.46 4.37
N ALA A 71 -20.43 -4.45 5.23
CA ALA A 71 -19.73 -5.66 5.68
C ALA A 71 -20.03 -5.97 7.15
N ASN A 72 -20.01 -7.25 7.54
CA ASN A 72 -20.23 -7.68 8.92
C ASN A 72 -18.99 -7.48 9.79
N SER A 73 -17.79 -7.47 9.19
CA SER A 73 -16.53 -7.26 9.90
C SER A 73 -15.49 -6.53 9.04
N TRP A 74 -14.46 -5.99 9.69
CA TRP A 74 -13.30 -5.44 8.98
C TRP A 74 -12.54 -6.49 8.17
N VAL A 75 -12.48 -7.73 8.67
CA VAL A 75 -11.81 -8.83 7.96
C VAL A 75 -12.54 -9.12 6.65
N GLU A 76 -13.87 -9.23 6.69
CA GLU A 76 -14.71 -9.45 5.51
C GLU A 76 -14.55 -8.30 4.50
N PHE A 77 -14.63 -7.04 4.98
CA PHE A 77 -14.47 -5.88 4.12
C PHE A 77 -13.10 -5.88 3.40
N VAL A 78 -12.01 -6.08 4.14
CA VAL A 78 -10.65 -6.05 3.59
C VAL A 78 -10.41 -7.23 2.65
N ALA A 79 -10.83 -8.44 3.02
CA ALA A 79 -10.72 -9.62 2.17
C ALA A 79 -11.48 -9.43 0.85
N GLY A 80 -12.71 -8.91 0.93
CA GLY A 80 -13.54 -8.64 -0.24
C GLY A 80 -12.98 -7.54 -1.14
N GLN A 81 -12.54 -6.41 -0.57
CA GLN A 81 -12.04 -5.30 -1.38
C GLN A 81 -10.69 -5.57 -2.05
N LEU A 82 -9.81 -6.28 -1.36
CA LEU A 82 -8.46 -6.53 -1.86
C LEU A 82 -8.34 -7.89 -2.58
N ALA A 83 -9.42 -8.66 -2.65
CA ALA A 83 -9.44 -10.02 -3.17
C ALA A 83 -8.35 -10.91 -2.54
N VAL A 84 -8.17 -10.79 -1.21
CA VAL A 84 -7.20 -11.57 -0.42
C VAL A 84 -7.92 -12.56 0.50
N SER A 85 -7.17 -13.52 1.06
CA SER A 85 -7.73 -14.45 2.03
C SER A 85 -8.14 -13.72 3.33
N HIS A 86 -9.02 -14.34 4.13
CA HIS A 86 -9.36 -13.81 5.46
C HIS A 86 -8.13 -13.77 6.39
N ASP A 87 -7.17 -14.70 6.22
CA ASP A 87 -5.96 -14.72 7.03
C ASP A 87 -5.02 -13.57 6.67
N ASP A 88 -4.86 -13.29 5.37
CA ASP A 88 -4.10 -12.12 4.92
C ASP A 88 -4.78 -10.84 5.42
N ALA A 89 -6.10 -10.72 5.30
CA ALA A 89 -6.85 -9.59 5.81
C ALA A 89 -6.65 -9.39 7.33
N ARG A 90 -6.59 -10.47 8.12
CA ARG A 90 -6.26 -10.40 9.56
C ARG A 90 -4.84 -9.90 9.80
N LEU A 91 -3.86 -10.38 9.04
CA LEU A 91 -2.48 -9.89 9.13
C LEU A 91 -2.40 -8.40 8.79
N MET A 92 -3.08 -7.96 7.73
CA MET A 92 -3.15 -6.55 7.39
C MET A 92 -3.77 -5.69 8.50
N LEU A 93 -4.85 -6.16 9.12
CA LEU A 93 -5.51 -5.44 10.21
C LEU A 93 -4.62 -5.36 11.46
N ARG A 94 -3.83 -6.41 11.74
CA ARG A 94 -2.81 -6.39 12.78
C ARG A 94 -1.72 -5.37 12.48
N ASP A 95 -1.26 -5.31 11.23
CA ASP A 95 -0.25 -4.33 10.81
C ASP A 95 -0.76 -2.90 10.96
N ILE A 96 -2.05 -2.65 10.69
CA ILE A 96 -2.70 -1.35 10.93
C ILE A 96 -2.65 -0.97 12.41
N ASP A 97 -2.98 -1.90 13.30
CA ASP A 97 -2.97 -1.62 14.73
C ASP A 97 -1.54 -1.36 15.26
N ALA A 98 -0.51 -1.89 14.58
CA ALA A 98 0.90 -1.63 14.88
C ALA A 98 1.43 -0.28 14.36
N LEU A 99 0.73 0.39 13.43
CA LEU A 99 1.11 1.72 12.93
C LEU A 99 0.94 2.84 13.97
N GLY A 100 0.24 2.57 15.08
CA GLY A 100 -0.03 3.55 16.13
C GLY A 100 -1.05 4.63 15.73
N PRO A 101 -1.49 5.47 16.70
CA PRO A 101 -2.53 6.47 16.49
C PRO A 101 -2.08 7.77 15.81
#